data_AF-A0A2D6TNA5-F1
#
_entry.id   AF-A0A2D6TNA5-F1
#
_cell.length_a   1.000
_cell.length_b   1.000
_cell.length_c   1.000
_cell.angle_alpha   90.00
_cell.angle_beta   90.00
_cell.angle_gamma   90.00
#
_symmetry.space_group_name_H-M   'P 1'
#
loop_
_entity.id
_entity.type
_entity.pdbx_description
1 polymer ?
#
loop_
_entity_poly.entity_id
_entity_poly.type
_entity_poly.pdbx_seq_one_letter_code
_entity_poly.pdbx_strand_id
1 'polypeptide(L)'
;MKFNEDLAAIHAYLCGDGYLTKPDKWKCYAIGLRNTNLILLKDFQNRFRKVFRVKAIIQKDGRCVKNSKEIHQRLINSFGSFHSYEWKMPFLNKKLSRIWLRAFFDCEGWVVCKTHQNRHIGLDSVNQKGLTQVKITLKKLNIKSKLKKRDDRNIFSLHIYGKENLVKFKKEIGFLHPSKKGKLKIAVNDFVNYYLNFPTEIFKLKKFIRNLLKKKGKIKKGTWIMRVISNKEKNLLKLQKRLNNLFDIESRVNKRKNGIGTIYFELNINKKEEIKKIIKNNLINKEEKEKWLKSRR
;
A
#
# COMPACT_ATOMS: atom_id res chain seq x y z
N MET A 1 34.78 -9.24 3.01
CA MET A 1 34.41 -7.84 3.36
C MET A 1 33.49 -7.85 4.57
N LYS A 2 33.68 -6.98 5.57
CA LYS A 2 32.75 -6.89 6.72
C LYS A 2 31.41 -6.33 6.25
N PHE A 3 30.34 -7.09 6.44
CA PHE A 3 29.00 -6.69 6.00
C PHE A 3 28.36 -5.73 7.02
N ASN A 4 28.30 -4.45 6.68
CA ASN A 4 27.76 -3.39 7.52
C ASN A 4 26.55 -2.70 6.85
N GLU A 5 26.02 -1.66 7.49
CA GLU A 5 24.86 -0.90 6.99
C GLU A 5 25.08 -0.29 5.61
N ASP A 6 26.27 0.25 5.36
CA ASP A 6 26.59 0.92 4.11
C ASP A 6 26.73 -0.09 2.97
N LEU A 7 27.40 -1.22 3.22
CA LEU A 7 27.50 -2.29 2.24
C LEU A 7 26.15 -2.97 1.97
N ALA A 8 25.27 -3.08 2.98
CA ALA A 8 23.92 -3.58 2.81
C ALA A 8 23.12 -2.74 1.81
N ALA A 9 23.18 -1.41 1.95
CA ALA A 9 22.51 -0.50 1.02
C ALA A 9 23.16 -0.51 -0.37
N ILE A 10 24.49 -0.47 -0.47
CA ILE A 10 25.21 -0.55 -1.76
C ILE A 10 24.80 -1.82 -2.50
N HIS A 11 24.82 -2.97 -1.83
CA HIS A 11 24.41 -4.24 -2.44
C HIS A 11 22.96 -4.16 -2.95
N ALA A 12 22.04 -3.61 -2.16
CA ALA A 12 20.65 -3.47 -2.57
C ALA A 12 20.48 -2.54 -3.78
N TYR A 13 21.20 -1.41 -3.82
CA TYR A 13 21.23 -0.52 -4.98
C TYR A 13 21.73 -1.24 -6.23
N LEU A 14 22.79 -2.04 -6.10
CA LEU A 14 23.36 -2.82 -7.21
C LEU A 14 22.44 -3.94 -7.70
N CYS A 15 21.56 -4.48 -6.86
CA CYS A 15 20.56 -5.46 -7.28
C CYS A 15 19.33 -4.84 -7.95
N GLY A 16 19.06 -3.55 -7.71
CA GLY A 16 17.98 -2.79 -8.34
C GLY A 16 18.48 -2.08 -9.60
N ASP A 17 18.57 -0.75 -9.53
CA ASP A 17 18.99 0.09 -10.68
C ASP A 17 20.51 0.17 -10.89
N GLY A 18 21.30 -0.51 -10.08
CA GLY A 18 22.76 -0.51 -10.19
C GLY A 18 23.30 -1.54 -11.16
N TYR A 19 24.59 -1.44 -11.44
CA TYR A 19 25.24 -2.29 -12.42
C TYR A 19 26.72 -2.51 -12.10
N LEU A 20 27.20 -3.68 -12.48
CA LEU A 20 28.61 -4.04 -12.55
C LEU A 20 28.90 -4.45 -14.00
N THR A 21 29.70 -3.67 -14.71
CA THR A 21 30.10 -4.03 -16.08
C THR A 21 31.52 -4.60 -16.07
N LYS A 22 31.66 -5.76 -16.73
CA LYS A 22 32.97 -6.27 -17.12
C LYS A 22 33.55 -5.35 -18.22
N PRO A 23 34.89 -5.29 -18.33
CA PRO A 23 35.54 -4.57 -19.41
C PRO A 23 35.00 -5.00 -20.76
N ASP A 24 34.56 -4.03 -21.55
CA ASP A 24 34.42 -4.15 -23.00
C ASP A 24 35.79 -3.91 -23.66
N LYS A 25 35.80 -3.57 -24.97
CA LYS A 25 37.02 -3.23 -25.73
C LYS A 25 37.93 -2.20 -25.02
N TRP A 26 37.39 -1.37 -24.12
CA TRP A 26 38.10 -0.30 -23.41
C TRP A 26 38.62 -0.68 -22.02
N LYS A 27 38.58 -1.96 -21.64
CA LYS A 27 39.20 -2.50 -20.41
C LYS A 27 38.73 -1.85 -19.08
N CYS A 28 37.56 -1.18 -19.04
CA CYS A 28 37.07 -0.52 -17.83
C CYS A 28 36.06 -1.38 -17.05
N TYR A 29 36.36 -1.67 -15.79
CA TYR A 29 35.40 -2.24 -14.83
C TYR A 29 34.63 -1.12 -14.15
N ALA A 30 33.33 -0.98 -14.43
CA ALA A 30 32.51 0.05 -13.81
C ALA A 30 31.55 -0.54 -12.78
N ILE A 31 31.44 0.15 -11.64
CA ILE A 31 30.41 -0.08 -10.64
C ILE A 31 29.60 1.20 -10.55
N GLY A 32 28.29 1.11 -10.72
CA GLY A 32 27.46 2.31 -10.70
C GLY A 32 26.01 2.10 -10.31
N LEU A 33 25.36 3.22 -10.01
CA LEU A 33 23.92 3.34 -9.83
C LEU A 33 23.40 4.33 -10.88
N ARG A 34 22.36 3.95 -11.62
CA ARG A 34 21.65 4.88 -12.52
C ARG A 34 20.30 5.21 -11.92
N ASN A 35 20.07 6.46 -11.57
CA ASN A 35 18.79 6.86 -10.99
C ASN A 35 18.51 8.34 -11.25
N THR A 36 17.25 8.70 -11.54
CA THR A 36 16.85 10.09 -11.76
C THR A 36 16.78 10.90 -10.47
N ASN A 37 16.80 10.24 -9.31
CA ASN A 37 16.70 10.88 -8.01
C ASN A 37 18.08 11.17 -7.39
N LEU A 38 18.44 12.45 -7.31
CA LEU A 38 19.72 12.89 -6.76
C LEU A 38 19.94 12.50 -5.29
N ILE A 39 18.90 12.36 -4.48
CA ILE A 39 19.04 11.94 -3.06
C ILE A 39 19.55 10.50 -2.99
N LEU A 40 19.05 9.62 -3.86
CA LEU A 40 19.52 8.23 -3.93
C LEU A 40 20.95 8.16 -4.45
N LEU A 41 21.31 8.94 -5.48
CA LEU A 41 22.68 9.00 -5.99
C LEU A 41 23.68 9.49 -4.92
N LYS A 42 23.29 10.51 -4.13
CA LYS A 42 24.09 11.02 -3.01
C LYS A 42 24.21 10.02 -1.86
N ASP A 43 23.13 9.32 -1.49
CA ASP A 43 23.19 8.25 -0.49
C ASP A 43 24.13 7.13 -0.94
N PHE A 44 24.00 6.66 -2.19
CA PHE A 44 24.93 5.69 -2.77
C PHE A 44 26.38 6.18 -2.76
N GLN A 45 26.67 7.39 -3.26
CA GLN A 45 28.02 7.97 -3.26
C GLN A 45 28.64 8.00 -1.86
N ASN A 46 27.88 8.48 -0.87
CA ASN A 46 28.35 8.62 0.51
C ASN A 46 28.67 7.27 1.14
N ARG A 47 27.78 6.28 0.95
CA ARG A 47 28.00 4.91 1.45
C ARG A 47 29.18 4.24 0.75
N PHE A 48 29.27 4.43 -0.57
CA PHE A 48 30.37 3.90 -1.38
C PHE A 48 31.72 4.43 -0.88
N ARG A 49 31.80 5.73 -0.58
CA ARG A 49 32.99 6.35 0.03
C ARG A 49 33.32 5.74 1.39
N LYS A 50 32.34 5.49 2.26
CA LYS A 50 32.59 4.89 3.58
C LYS A 50 33.11 3.46 3.50
N VAL A 51 32.57 2.64 2.59
CA VAL A 51 32.95 1.22 2.46
C VAL A 51 34.27 1.04 1.73
N PHE A 52 34.47 1.77 0.63
CA PHE A 52 35.60 1.55 -0.27
C PHE A 52 36.69 2.62 -0.16
N ARG A 53 36.50 3.63 0.69
CA ARG A 53 37.43 4.77 0.86
C ARG A 53 37.70 5.55 -0.43
N VAL A 54 36.82 5.41 -1.44
CA VAL A 54 36.90 6.11 -2.73
C VAL A 54 35.54 6.71 -3.07
N LYS A 55 35.54 7.90 -3.67
CA LYS A 55 34.30 8.59 -4.06
C LYS A 55 33.84 8.11 -5.45
N ALA A 56 32.61 7.61 -5.55
CA ALA A 56 31.94 7.45 -6.84
C ALA A 56 31.52 8.82 -7.39
N ILE A 57 31.61 9.05 -8.69
CA ILE A 57 31.35 10.35 -9.31
C ILE A 57 29.90 10.38 -9.80
N ILE A 58 29.13 11.38 -9.35
CA ILE A 58 27.80 11.65 -9.88
C ILE A 58 27.96 12.43 -11.18
N GLN A 59 27.43 11.89 -12.27
CA GLN A 59 27.46 12.44 -13.62
C GLN A 59 26.15 13.18 -13.92
N LYS A 60 26.18 14.07 -14.93
CA LYS A 60 25.01 14.88 -15.33
C LYS A 60 23.86 14.03 -15.89
N ASP A 61 24.13 12.82 -16.35
CA ASP A 61 23.16 11.88 -16.95
C ASP A 61 22.41 11.02 -15.91
N GLY A 62 22.55 11.33 -14.61
CA GLY A 62 21.89 10.59 -13.53
C GLY A 62 22.60 9.29 -13.15
N ARG A 63 23.88 9.12 -13.51
CA ARG A 63 24.71 8.01 -13.04
C ARG A 63 25.58 8.42 -11.85
N CYS A 64 25.88 7.47 -10.97
CA CYS A 64 26.91 7.59 -9.93
C CYS A 64 27.87 6.42 -10.05
N VAL A 65 29.09 6.65 -10.53
CA VAL A 65 29.98 5.59 -11.05
C VAL A 65 31.38 5.64 -10.46
N LYS A 66 31.98 4.48 -10.25
CA LYS A 66 33.42 4.32 -10.00
C LYS A 66 33.98 3.22 -10.91
N ASN A 67 35.06 3.55 -11.61
CA ASN A 67 35.85 2.54 -12.32
C ASN A 67 36.90 1.95 -11.38
N SER A 68 36.84 0.65 -11.13
CA SER A 68 37.81 -0.08 -10.28
C SER A 68 37.67 -1.59 -10.46
N LYS A 69 38.69 -2.23 -11.02
CA LYS A 69 38.77 -3.70 -11.13
C LYS A 69 38.74 -4.38 -9.77
N GLU A 70 39.50 -3.85 -8.81
CA GLU A 70 39.60 -4.41 -7.46
C GLU A 70 38.25 -4.44 -6.75
N ILE A 71 37.53 -3.30 -6.71
CA ILE A 71 36.22 -3.22 -6.05
C ILE A 71 35.21 -4.14 -6.74
N HIS A 72 35.21 -4.15 -8.08
CA HIS A 72 34.35 -5.02 -8.86
C HIS A 72 34.58 -6.50 -8.50
N GLN A 73 35.83 -6.97 -8.56
CA GLN A 73 36.18 -8.36 -8.23
C GLN A 73 35.82 -8.70 -6.78
N ARG A 74 36.08 -7.80 -5.83
CA ARG A 74 35.71 -8.01 -4.42
C ARG A 74 34.20 -8.17 -4.24
N LEU A 75 33.38 -7.38 -4.94
CA LEU A 75 31.93 -7.51 -4.92
C LEU A 75 31.46 -8.85 -5.51
N ILE A 76 31.97 -9.22 -6.69
CA ILE A 76 31.61 -10.49 -7.35
C ILE A 76 32.04 -11.69 -6.50
N ASN A 77 33.26 -11.70 -5.98
CA ASN A 77 33.74 -12.80 -5.13
C ASN A 77 32.94 -12.92 -3.82
N SER A 78 32.40 -11.80 -3.31
CA SER A 78 31.64 -11.81 -2.06
C SER A 78 30.17 -12.20 -2.24
N PHE A 79 29.54 -11.82 -3.35
CA PHE A 79 28.08 -11.89 -3.53
C PHE A 79 27.62 -12.65 -4.77
N GLY A 80 28.54 -13.01 -5.65
CA GLY A 80 28.24 -13.61 -6.94
C GLY A 80 27.76 -12.58 -7.95
N SER A 81 26.67 -12.89 -8.63
CA SER A 81 26.13 -12.08 -9.72
C SER A 81 25.24 -10.94 -9.23
N PHE A 82 25.28 -9.82 -9.94
CA PHE A 82 24.34 -8.70 -9.79
C PHE A 82 23.41 -8.56 -11.01
N HIS A 83 23.47 -9.50 -11.96
CA HIS A 83 22.60 -9.48 -13.13
C HIS A 83 21.14 -9.67 -12.73
N SER A 84 20.23 -9.09 -13.53
CA SER A 84 18.80 -8.96 -13.22
C SER A 84 18.08 -10.27 -12.91
N TYR A 85 18.59 -11.40 -13.40
CA TYR A 85 18.02 -12.75 -13.22
C TYR A 85 18.65 -13.54 -12.06
N GLU A 86 19.82 -13.12 -11.57
CA GLU A 86 20.71 -14.00 -10.79
C GLU A 86 21.10 -13.46 -9.42
N TRP A 87 20.87 -12.17 -9.16
CA TRP A 87 21.24 -11.57 -7.88
C TRP A 87 20.61 -12.32 -6.69
N LYS A 88 21.34 -12.33 -5.57
CA LYS A 88 20.89 -12.99 -4.34
C LYS A 88 20.90 -11.99 -3.20
N MET A 89 19.82 -11.92 -2.45
CA MET A 89 19.81 -11.17 -1.20
C MET A 89 20.67 -11.92 -0.16
N PRO A 90 21.64 -11.26 0.49
CA PRO A 90 22.46 -11.88 1.52
C PRO A 90 21.64 -12.21 2.78
N PHE A 91 22.13 -13.13 3.60
CA PHE A 91 21.53 -13.42 4.91
C PHE A 91 21.84 -12.28 5.88
N LEU A 92 20.82 -11.55 6.30
CA LEU A 92 20.96 -10.34 7.12
C LEU A 92 20.19 -10.44 8.43
N ASN A 93 20.74 -9.81 9.48
CA ASN A 93 19.99 -9.55 10.70
C ASN A 93 18.90 -8.50 10.48
N LYS A 94 17.99 -8.36 11.43
CA LYS A 94 16.82 -7.48 11.33
C LYS A 94 17.17 -6.03 10.99
N LYS A 95 18.26 -5.49 11.57
CA LYS A 95 18.70 -4.11 11.33
C LYS A 95 19.15 -3.91 9.88
N LEU A 96 20.03 -4.79 9.40
CA LEU A 96 20.57 -4.74 8.05
C LEU A 96 19.50 -5.05 7.00
N SER A 97 18.57 -5.95 7.29
CA SER A 97 17.42 -6.24 6.41
C SER A 97 16.58 -4.99 6.14
N ARG A 98 16.32 -4.15 7.15
CA ARG A 98 15.54 -2.90 6.96
C ARG A 98 16.25 -1.95 5.98
N ILE A 99 17.56 -1.83 6.11
CA ILE A 99 18.39 -0.94 5.28
C ILE A 99 18.47 -1.46 3.84
N TRP A 100 18.73 -2.76 3.68
CA TRP A 100 18.77 -3.42 2.39
C TRP A 100 17.41 -3.29 1.67
N LEU A 101 16.31 -3.61 2.37
CA LEU A 101 14.97 -3.51 1.80
C LEU A 101 14.64 -2.06 1.40
N ARG A 102 14.99 -1.06 2.23
CA ARG A 102 14.75 0.35 1.89
C ARG A 102 15.41 0.72 0.56
N ALA A 103 16.72 0.47 0.43
CA ALA A 103 17.46 0.79 -0.78
C ALA A 103 16.91 0.04 -2.02
N PHE A 104 16.57 -1.25 -1.87
CA PHE A 104 16.01 -2.03 -2.98
C PHE A 104 14.62 -1.52 -3.42
N PHE A 105 13.74 -1.22 -2.47
CA PHE A 105 12.41 -0.63 -2.75
C PHE A 105 12.52 0.82 -3.27
N ASP A 106 13.56 1.57 -2.90
CA ASP A 106 13.81 2.90 -3.45
C ASP A 106 14.20 2.86 -4.94
N CYS A 107 14.79 1.77 -5.42
CA CYS A 107 15.00 1.49 -6.85
C CYS A 107 13.71 0.93 -7.50
N GLU A 108 13.40 -0.33 -7.21
CA GLU A 108 12.40 -1.13 -7.95
C GLU A 108 10.96 -0.88 -7.50
N GLY A 109 10.77 -0.36 -6.30
CA GLY A 109 9.46 -0.28 -5.68
C GLY A 109 8.62 0.89 -6.18
N TRP A 110 7.30 0.73 -6.19
CA TRP A 110 6.34 1.83 -6.39
C TRP A 110 5.24 1.79 -5.35
N VAL A 111 4.52 2.91 -5.24
CA VAL A 111 3.37 3.06 -4.34
C VAL A 111 2.15 3.43 -5.16
N VAL A 112 1.11 2.61 -5.06
CA VAL A 112 -0.21 2.90 -5.65
C VAL A 112 -1.11 3.46 -4.55
N CYS A 113 -1.71 4.62 -4.82
CA CYS A 113 -2.71 5.24 -3.97
C CYS A 113 -3.88 5.72 -4.84
N LYS A 114 -4.86 4.84 -5.08
CA LYS A 114 -6.15 5.19 -5.67
C LYS A 114 -7.18 5.27 -4.55
N THR A 115 -7.67 6.48 -4.30
CA THR A 115 -8.58 6.77 -3.19
C THR A 115 -9.79 5.84 -3.20
N HIS A 116 -10.06 5.23 -2.04
CA HIS A 116 -11.09 4.23 -1.78
C HIS A 116 -11.04 2.95 -2.63
N GLN A 117 -10.05 2.78 -3.51
CA GLN A 117 -9.94 1.64 -4.41
C GLN A 117 -8.74 0.76 -4.08
N ASN A 118 -7.53 1.29 -4.26
CA ASN A 118 -6.31 0.47 -4.20
C ASN A 118 -5.17 1.21 -3.51
N ARG A 119 -4.61 0.58 -2.47
CA ARG A 119 -3.50 1.09 -1.68
C ARG A 119 -2.53 -0.06 -1.45
N HIS A 120 -1.37 0.00 -2.09
CA HIS A 120 -0.33 -1.01 -1.91
C HIS A 120 1.03 -0.47 -2.31
N ILE A 121 2.06 -1.16 -1.83
CA ILE A 121 3.42 -1.05 -2.35
C ILE A 121 3.62 -2.25 -3.28
N GLY A 122 4.21 -2.01 -4.45
CA GLY A 122 4.60 -3.05 -5.39
C GLY A 122 6.09 -2.97 -5.71
N LEU A 123 6.66 -4.07 -6.19
CA LEU A 123 7.92 -4.13 -6.93
C LEU A 123 7.81 -5.24 -7.98
N ASP A 124 8.54 -5.12 -9.09
CA ASP A 124 8.57 -6.06 -10.21
C ASP A 124 10.01 -6.51 -10.39
N SER A 125 10.23 -7.77 -10.75
CA SER A 125 11.55 -8.27 -11.12
C SER A 125 11.43 -9.54 -11.95
N VAL A 126 12.40 -9.77 -12.83
CA VAL A 126 12.54 -11.04 -13.55
C VAL A 126 13.14 -12.14 -12.67
N ASN A 127 13.80 -11.79 -11.55
CA ASN A 127 14.41 -12.74 -10.62
C ASN A 127 13.44 -13.19 -9.52
N GLN A 128 12.69 -14.25 -9.81
CA GLN A 128 11.75 -14.86 -8.86
C GLN A 128 12.40 -15.30 -7.54
N LYS A 129 13.62 -15.86 -7.61
CA LYS A 129 14.34 -16.37 -6.44
C LYS A 129 14.70 -15.22 -5.51
N GLY A 130 15.22 -14.13 -6.07
CA GLY A 130 15.48 -12.88 -5.36
C GLY A 130 14.21 -12.32 -4.69
N LEU A 131 13.09 -12.23 -5.41
CA LEU A 131 11.83 -11.75 -4.82
C LEU A 131 11.29 -12.67 -3.72
N THR A 132 11.55 -13.97 -3.81
CA THR A 132 11.19 -14.92 -2.76
C THR A 132 11.99 -14.65 -1.48
N GLN A 133 13.29 -14.33 -1.60
CA GLN A 133 14.12 -13.91 -0.46
C GLN A 133 13.62 -12.58 0.14
N VAL A 134 13.23 -11.62 -0.70
CA VAL A 134 12.61 -10.35 -0.25
C VAL A 134 11.32 -10.62 0.52
N LYS A 135 10.44 -11.50 0.02
CA LYS A 135 9.20 -11.91 0.69
C LYS A 135 9.47 -12.54 2.06
N ILE A 136 10.43 -13.46 2.16
CA ILE A 136 10.82 -14.10 3.43
C ILE A 136 11.32 -13.05 4.42
N THR A 137 12.15 -12.11 3.95
CA THR A 137 12.69 -11.04 4.80
C THR A 137 11.61 -10.08 5.28
N LEU A 138 10.65 -9.70 4.43
CA LEU A 138 9.47 -8.93 4.85
C LEU A 138 8.66 -9.67 5.91
N LYS A 139 8.49 -10.99 5.78
CA LYS A 139 7.80 -11.82 6.78
C LYS A 139 8.52 -11.78 8.13
N LYS A 140 9.86 -11.84 8.16
CA LYS A 140 10.67 -11.68 9.40
C LYS A 140 10.47 -10.31 10.08
N LEU A 141 10.04 -9.29 9.32
CA LEU A 141 9.67 -7.96 9.82
C LEU A 141 8.17 -7.84 10.15
N ASN A 142 7.42 -8.95 10.16
CA ASN A 142 5.98 -8.99 10.37
C ASN A 142 5.19 -8.17 9.33
N ILE A 143 5.70 -8.08 8.09
CA ILE A 143 5.05 -7.44 6.94
C ILE A 143 4.64 -8.54 5.97
N LYS A 144 3.33 -8.76 5.80
CA LYS A 144 2.81 -9.77 4.87
C LYS A 144 2.83 -9.23 3.44
N SER A 145 3.26 -10.06 2.50
CA SER A 145 3.27 -9.75 1.06
C SER A 145 2.81 -10.93 0.21
N LYS A 146 2.34 -10.63 -1.00
CA LYS A 146 1.93 -11.61 -2.00
C LYS A 146 2.86 -11.51 -3.21
N LEU A 147 3.35 -12.64 -3.68
CA LEU A 147 4.15 -12.75 -4.90
C LEU A 147 3.25 -13.37 -5.97
N LYS A 148 3.25 -12.80 -7.18
CA LYS A 148 2.50 -13.29 -8.33
C LYS A 148 3.38 -13.22 -9.58
N LYS A 149 3.25 -14.18 -10.49
CA LYS A 149 3.77 -14.03 -11.86
C LYS A 149 2.76 -13.21 -12.66
N ARG A 150 3.24 -12.35 -13.55
CA ARG A 150 2.38 -11.68 -14.53
C ARG A 150 2.03 -12.67 -15.65
N ASP A 151 0.81 -12.58 -16.17
CA ASP A 151 0.33 -13.51 -17.20
C ASP A 151 0.97 -13.21 -18.56
N ASP A 152 1.33 -11.93 -18.81
CA ASP A 152 1.81 -11.44 -20.11
C ASP A 152 3.31 -11.56 -20.31
N ARG A 153 4.10 -11.71 -19.24
CA ARG A 153 5.58 -11.61 -19.28
C ARG A 153 6.21 -12.48 -18.21
N ASN A 154 7.48 -12.84 -18.40
CA ASN A 154 8.28 -13.50 -17.37
C ASN A 154 8.76 -12.51 -16.27
N ILE A 155 7.81 -11.79 -15.68
CA ILE A 155 8.02 -10.81 -14.61
C ILE A 155 7.20 -11.25 -13.40
N PHE A 156 7.81 -11.13 -12.23
CA PHE A 156 7.19 -11.44 -10.96
C PHE A 156 6.95 -10.16 -10.18
N SER A 157 5.73 -10.01 -9.66
CA SER A 157 5.28 -8.85 -8.90
C SER A 157 5.11 -9.21 -7.43
N LEU A 158 5.76 -8.46 -6.54
CA LEU A 158 5.58 -8.57 -5.09
C LEU A 158 4.77 -7.39 -4.59
N HIS A 159 3.66 -7.67 -3.91
CA HIS A 159 2.73 -6.65 -3.42
C HIS A 159 2.54 -6.72 -1.89
N ILE A 160 2.54 -5.54 -1.26
CA ILE A 160 2.25 -5.34 0.16
C ILE A 160 0.90 -4.63 0.28
N TYR A 161 -0.12 -5.34 0.77
CA TYR A 161 -1.48 -4.85 0.92
C TYR A 161 -1.88 -4.64 2.38
N GLY A 162 -2.88 -3.78 2.60
CA GLY A 162 -3.55 -3.62 3.89
C GLY A 162 -2.88 -2.58 4.79
N LYS A 163 -3.72 -1.84 5.53
CA LYS A 163 -3.30 -0.69 6.35
C LYS A 163 -2.17 -1.05 7.32
N GLU A 164 -2.32 -2.15 8.05
CA GLU A 164 -1.34 -2.59 9.04
C GLU A 164 0.05 -2.85 8.44
N ASN A 165 0.12 -3.54 7.29
CA ASN A 165 1.38 -3.81 6.62
C ASN A 165 2.01 -2.52 6.07
N LEU A 166 1.21 -1.60 5.53
CA LEU A 166 1.71 -0.33 5.02
C LEU A 166 2.22 0.59 6.14
N VAL A 167 1.54 0.61 7.29
CA VAL A 167 2.00 1.31 8.49
C VAL A 167 3.31 0.71 9.01
N LYS A 168 3.39 -0.61 9.10
CA LYS A 168 4.63 -1.31 9.50
C LYS A 168 5.77 -1.05 8.52
N PHE A 169 5.52 -1.14 7.22
CA PHE A 169 6.51 -0.83 6.20
C PHE A 169 7.02 0.61 6.35
N LYS A 170 6.12 1.59 6.50
CA LYS A 170 6.47 2.99 6.70
C LYS A 170 7.36 3.20 7.94
N LYS A 171 7.09 2.48 9.03
CA LYS A 171 7.83 2.58 10.29
C LYS A 171 9.18 1.88 10.24
N GLU A 172 9.22 0.65 9.72
CA GLU A 172 10.39 -0.24 9.83
C GLU A 172 11.38 -0.08 8.67
N ILE A 173 10.89 0.24 7.47
CA ILE A 173 11.70 0.29 6.24
C ILE A 173 11.65 1.71 5.66
N GLY A 174 10.46 2.21 5.36
CA GLY A 174 10.24 3.52 4.75
C GLY A 174 10.79 3.62 3.33
N PHE A 175 10.79 4.84 2.79
CA PHE A 175 11.45 5.19 1.53
C PHE A 175 12.38 6.37 1.80
N LEU A 176 13.54 6.36 1.16
CA LEU A 176 14.39 7.55 1.05
C LEU A 176 13.93 8.43 -0.12
N HIS A 177 13.41 7.83 -1.21
CA HIS A 177 12.91 8.56 -2.37
C HIS A 177 11.72 9.47 -1.98
N PRO A 178 11.79 10.80 -2.13
CA PRO A 178 10.77 11.74 -1.63
C PRO A 178 9.37 11.48 -2.16
N SER A 179 9.22 11.29 -3.48
CA SER A 179 7.91 11.01 -4.10
C SER A 179 7.27 9.73 -3.55
N LYS A 180 8.02 8.61 -3.48
CA LYS A 180 7.54 7.33 -2.92
C LYS A 180 7.18 7.48 -1.44
N LYS A 181 8.01 8.18 -0.65
CA LYS A 181 7.76 8.51 0.76
C LYS A 181 6.46 9.30 0.95
N GLY A 182 6.24 10.32 0.12
CA GLY A 182 5.01 11.12 0.11
C GLY A 182 3.78 10.29 -0.24
N LYS A 183 3.85 9.51 -1.33
CA LYS A 183 2.76 8.60 -1.75
C LYS A 183 2.42 7.57 -0.68
N LEU A 184 3.41 7.01 0.03
CA LEU A 184 3.16 6.08 1.13
C LEU A 184 2.44 6.76 2.31
N LYS A 185 2.81 8.00 2.64
CA LYS A 185 2.11 8.78 3.68
C LYS A 185 0.63 8.97 3.31
N ILE A 186 0.35 9.35 2.07
CA ILE A 186 -1.02 9.52 1.57
C ILE A 186 -1.77 8.18 1.63
N ALA A 187 -1.18 7.10 1.11
CA ALA A 187 -1.80 5.77 1.08
C ALA A 187 -2.19 5.27 2.48
N VAL A 188 -1.36 5.51 3.50
CA VAL A 188 -1.65 5.14 4.90
C VAL A 188 -2.78 5.98 5.50
N ASN A 189 -2.82 7.28 5.20
CA ASN A 189 -3.82 8.19 5.74
C ASN A 189 -5.19 8.06 5.06
N ASP A 190 -5.19 7.64 3.78
CA ASP A 190 -6.37 7.51 2.96
C ASP A 190 -7.27 6.32 3.37
N PHE A 191 -6.81 5.43 4.25
CA PHE A 191 -7.66 4.37 4.80
C PHE A 191 -8.80 4.93 5.66
N VAL A 192 -10.01 4.83 5.12
CA VAL A 192 -11.25 5.18 5.81
C VAL A 192 -11.42 4.29 7.03
N ASN A 193 -11.63 4.91 8.20
CA ASN A 193 -12.15 4.17 9.34
C ASN A 193 -13.62 3.86 9.08
N TYR A 194 -13.91 2.58 8.81
CA TYR A 194 -15.27 2.15 8.58
C TYR A 194 -16.08 1.98 9.86
N TYR A 195 -15.45 1.95 11.04
CA TYR A 195 -16.18 1.82 12.31
C TYR A 195 -17.01 3.07 12.60
N LEU A 196 -18.26 2.85 12.96
CA LEU A 196 -19.16 3.92 13.38
C LEU A 196 -19.09 4.03 14.91
N ASN A 197 -18.59 5.17 15.39
CA ASN A 197 -18.53 5.49 16.81
C ASN A 197 -19.87 6.12 17.22
N PHE A 198 -20.81 5.31 17.68
CA PHE A 198 -22.11 5.77 18.16
C PHE A 198 -21.94 6.48 19.51
N PRO A 199 -22.33 7.77 19.65
CA PRO A 199 -22.31 8.47 20.93
C PRO A 199 -23.17 7.77 21.98
N THR A 200 -22.80 7.91 23.25
CA THR A 200 -23.59 7.41 24.40
C THR A 200 -24.76 8.32 24.74
N GLU A 201 -24.55 9.63 24.70
CA GLU A 201 -25.60 10.64 24.94
C GLU A 201 -26.70 10.60 23.88
N ILE A 202 -27.97 10.53 24.32
CA ILE A 202 -29.14 10.33 23.43
C ILE A 202 -29.25 11.44 22.38
N PHE A 203 -29.05 12.70 22.76
CA PHE A 203 -29.14 13.82 21.83
C PHE A 203 -28.07 13.76 20.72
N LYS A 204 -26.81 13.55 21.12
CA LYS A 204 -25.69 13.36 20.17
C LYS A 204 -25.90 12.14 19.29
N LEU A 205 -26.43 11.06 19.84
CA LEU A 205 -26.74 9.83 19.11
C LEU A 205 -27.85 10.04 18.06
N LYS A 206 -28.96 10.71 18.41
CA LYS A 206 -30.00 11.08 17.46
C LYS A 206 -29.41 11.91 16.32
N LYS A 207 -28.66 12.97 16.63
CA LYS A 207 -27.99 13.84 15.63
C LYS A 207 -27.04 13.04 14.74
N PHE A 208 -26.24 12.15 15.32
CA PHE A 208 -25.33 11.26 14.59
C PHE A 208 -26.08 10.36 13.60
N ILE A 209 -27.18 9.72 14.02
CA ILE A 209 -27.98 8.85 13.15
C ILE A 209 -28.61 9.66 12.01
N ARG A 210 -29.16 10.85 12.29
CA ARG A 210 -29.70 11.73 11.24
C ARG A 210 -28.63 12.04 10.19
N ASN A 211 -27.45 12.47 10.62
CA ASN A 211 -26.35 12.81 9.72
C ASN A 211 -25.85 11.60 8.92
N LEU A 212 -25.76 10.43 9.58
CA LEU A 212 -25.36 9.19 8.94
C LEU A 212 -26.33 8.78 7.83
N LEU A 213 -27.64 8.78 8.11
CA LEU A 213 -28.66 8.40 7.15
C LEU A 213 -28.81 9.41 6.01
N LYS A 214 -28.71 10.72 6.28
CA LYS A 214 -28.68 11.74 5.22
C LYS A 214 -27.50 11.57 4.26
N LYS A 215 -26.34 11.18 4.80
CA LYS A 215 -25.10 11.00 4.02
C LYS A 215 -25.05 9.66 3.28
N LYS A 216 -25.49 8.57 3.91
CA LYS A 216 -25.28 7.20 3.41
C LYS A 216 -26.56 6.47 2.99
N GLY A 217 -27.72 6.93 3.45
CA GLY A 217 -29.01 6.35 3.11
C GLY A 217 -29.34 6.60 1.64
N LYS A 218 -29.74 5.54 0.94
CA LYS A 218 -30.15 5.59 -0.47
C LYS A 218 -31.43 4.81 -0.67
N ILE A 219 -32.38 5.37 -1.41
CA ILE A 219 -33.62 4.70 -1.78
C ILE A 219 -33.43 4.05 -3.16
N LYS A 220 -33.65 2.74 -3.23
CA LYS A 220 -33.58 2.00 -4.50
C LYS A 220 -34.81 2.33 -5.35
N LYS A 221 -34.58 2.79 -6.59
CA LYS A 221 -35.62 3.08 -7.57
C LYS A 221 -36.50 1.83 -7.79
N GLY A 222 -37.82 2.00 -7.77
CA GLY A 222 -38.81 0.95 -8.04
C GLY A 222 -39.17 0.04 -6.87
N THR A 223 -38.31 -0.14 -5.85
CA THR A 223 -38.58 -1.09 -4.76
C THR A 223 -38.87 -0.45 -3.41
N TRP A 224 -38.75 0.88 -3.29
CA TRP A 224 -39.01 1.61 -2.03
C TRP A 224 -38.08 1.29 -0.86
N ILE A 225 -37.02 0.52 -1.12
CA ILE A 225 -36.11 0.06 -0.08
C ILE A 225 -35.11 1.17 0.18
N MET A 226 -35.12 1.72 1.38
CA MET A 226 -33.99 2.51 1.87
C MET A 226 -32.90 1.54 2.33
N ARG A 227 -31.67 1.76 1.86
CA ARG A 227 -30.50 0.98 2.26
C ARG A 227 -29.36 1.83 2.80
N VAL A 228 -28.61 1.26 3.72
CA VAL A 228 -27.30 1.76 4.19
C VAL A 228 -26.28 0.64 4.07
N ILE A 229 -25.15 0.90 3.39
CA ILE A 229 -24.11 -0.10 3.12
C ILE A 229 -22.94 0.07 4.09
N SER A 230 -22.41 -1.05 4.59
CA SER A 230 -21.17 -1.10 5.35
C SER A 230 -20.41 -2.40 5.09
N ASN A 231 -19.08 -2.38 5.15
CA ASN A 231 -18.25 -3.59 5.18
C ASN A 231 -18.12 -4.17 6.61
N LYS A 232 -18.79 -3.58 7.61
CA LYS A 232 -18.79 -4.02 9.00
C LYS A 232 -20.22 -4.28 9.47
N GLU A 233 -20.57 -5.55 9.63
CA GLU A 233 -21.89 -5.97 10.13
C GLU A 233 -22.25 -5.35 11.47
N LYS A 234 -21.32 -5.36 12.43
CA LYS A 234 -21.50 -4.78 13.77
C LYS A 234 -21.97 -3.31 13.74
N ASN A 235 -21.56 -2.53 12.75
CA ASN A 235 -22.03 -1.15 12.61
C ASN A 235 -23.52 -1.09 12.28
N LEU A 236 -23.98 -1.96 11.37
CA LEU A 236 -25.35 -1.98 10.90
C LEU A 236 -26.28 -2.63 11.93
N LEU A 237 -25.84 -3.66 12.65
CA LEU A 237 -26.60 -4.22 13.78
C LEU A 237 -26.79 -3.18 14.90
N LYS A 238 -25.74 -2.41 15.23
CA LYS A 238 -25.87 -1.27 16.15
C LYS A 238 -26.85 -0.23 15.61
N LEU A 239 -26.73 0.14 14.34
CA LEU A 239 -27.64 1.10 13.70
C LEU A 239 -29.10 0.63 13.74
N GLN A 240 -29.36 -0.63 13.40
CA GLN A 240 -30.68 -1.27 13.46
C GLN A 240 -31.29 -1.15 14.86
N LYS A 241 -30.57 -1.57 15.91
CA LYS A 241 -31.03 -1.45 17.29
C LYS A 241 -31.33 0.00 17.69
N ARG A 242 -30.47 0.95 17.28
CA ARG A 242 -30.69 2.38 17.61
C ARG A 242 -31.83 3.01 16.81
N LEU A 243 -32.06 2.58 15.57
CA LEU A 243 -33.20 3.03 14.77
C LEU A 243 -34.53 2.59 15.39
N ASN A 244 -34.60 1.33 15.81
CA ASN A 244 -35.75 0.80 16.51
C ASN A 244 -36.01 1.59 17.81
N ASN A 245 -35.00 1.67 18.69
CA ASN A 245 -35.19 2.26 20.01
C ASN A 245 -35.45 3.77 20.02
N LEU A 246 -34.92 4.54 19.05
CA LEU A 246 -34.98 6.01 19.08
C LEU A 246 -36.03 6.61 18.15
N PHE A 247 -36.43 5.86 17.12
CA PHE A 247 -37.30 6.35 16.05
C PHE A 247 -38.45 5.39 15.75
N ASP A 248 -38.53 4.25 16.45
CA ASP A 248 -39.48 3.17 16.20
C ASP A 248 -39.39 2.67 14.75
N ILE A 249 -38.16 2.57 14.21
CA ILE A 249 -37.93 2.15 12.83
C ILE A 249 -37.40 0.72 12.78
N GLU A 250 -38.22 -0.19 12.24
CA GLU A 250 -37.82 -1.56 11.97
C GLU A 250 -36.92 -1.62 10.72
N SER A 251 -35.87 -2.43 10.79
CA SER A 251 -34.95 -2.66 9.68
C SER A 251 -34.37 -4.07 9.72
N ARG A 252 -33.80 -4.52 8.60
CA ARG A 252 -33.14 -5.84 8.48
C ARG A 252 -31.73 -5.69 7.95
N VAL A 253 -30.75 -6.31 8.61
CA VAL A 253 -29.36 -6.37 8.13
C VAL A 253 -29.16 -7.64 7.31
N ASN A 254 -28.66 -7.49 6.08
CA ASN A 254 -28.44 -8.58 5.15
C ASN A 254 -26.97 -8.63 4.74
N LYS A 255 -26.40 -9.83 4.68
CA LYS A 255 -25.07 -10.08 4.10
C LYS A 255 -25.18 -10.16 2.59
N ARG A 256 -24.26 -9.50 1.87
CA ARG A 256 -24.18 -9.49 0.42
C ARG A 256 -22.76 -9.81 -0.03
N LYS A 257 -22.64 -10.33 -1.25
CA LYS A 257 -21.37 -10.55 -1.96
C LYS A 257 -21.50 -9.85 -3.31
N ASN A 258 -20.55 -8.98 -3.67
CA ASN A 258 -20.56 -8.34 -4.99
C ASN A 258 -19.95 -9.27 -6.05
N GLY A 259 -19.96 -8.86 -7.33
CA GLY A 259 -19.44 -9.66 -8.45
C GLY A 259 -17.96 -10.04 -8.32
N ILE A 260 -17.16 -9.28 -7.58
CA ILE A 260 -15.74 -9.58 -7.30
C ILE A 260 -15.52 -10.39 -6.01
N GLY A 261 -16.60 -10.88 -5.39
CA GLY A 261 -16.55 -11.73 -4.20
C GLY A 261 -16.31 -11.01 -2.87
N THR A 262 -16.29 -9.67 -2.86
CA THR A 262 -16.18 -8.89 -1.61
C THR A 262 -17.49 -8.96 -0.84
N ILE A 263 -17.39 -9.32 0.44
CA ILE A 263 -18.52 -9.36 1.36
C ILE A 263 -18.79 -7.96 1.90
N TYR A 264 -20.05 -7.55 1.87
CA TYR A 264 -20.56 -6.33 2.50
C TYR A 264 -21.92 -6.60 3.13
N PHE A 265 -22.42 -5.63 3.88
CA PHE A 265 -23.68 -5.71 4.60
C PHE A 265 -24.57 -4.54 4.23
N GLU A 266 -25.86 -4.78 4.16
CA GLU A 266 -26.90 -3.79 3.86
C GLU A 266 -27.92 -3.77 4.99
N LEU A 267 -28.17 -2.59 5.57
CA LEU A 267 -29.34 -2.37 6.42
C LEU A 267 -30.46 -1.89 5.51
N ASN A 268 -31.55 -2.65 5.44
CA ASN A 268 -32.69 -2.40 4.58
C ASN A 268 -33.93 -2.04 5.43
N ILE A 269 -34.62 -1.00 5.00
CA ILE A 269 -35.95 -0.61 5.49
C ILE A 269 -36.87 -0.69 4.29
N ASN A 270 -37.77 -1.67 4.30
CA ASN A 270 -38.58 -2.06 3.13
C ASN A 270 -40.09 -1.90 3.36
N LYS A 271 -40.55 -1.85 4.61
CA LYS A 271 -41.95 -1.59 4.94
C LYS A 271 -42.27 -0.11 4.65
N LYS A 272 -43.38 0.13 3.92
CA LYS A 272 -43.82 1.47 3.50
C LYS A 272 -44.02 2.42 4.70
N GLU A 273 -44.59 1.91 5.80
CA GLU A 273 -44.81 2.69 7.01
C GLU A 273 -43.50 3.12 7.68
N GLU A 274 -42.49 2.25 7.69
CA GLU A 274 -41.16 2.56 8.23
C GLU A 274 -40.46 3.65 7.41
N ILE A 275 -40.64 3.67 6.09
CA ILE A 275 -40.14 4.76 5.24
C ILE A 275 -40.86 6.08 5.54
N LYS A 276 -42.16 6.06 5.84
CA LYS A 276 -42.85 7.28 6.30
C LYS A 276 -42.26 7.79 7.61
N LYS A 277 -41.92 6.90 8.56
CA LYS A 277 -41.23 7.28 9.82
C LYS A 277 -39.87 7.93 9.54
N ILE A 278 -39.10 7.45 8.57
CA ILE A 278 -37.83 8.07 8.13
C ILE A 278 -38.06 9.51 7.64
N ILE A 279 -39.07 9.72 6.81
CA ILE A 279 -39.38 11.04 6.23
C ILE A 279 -39.88 11.98 7.31
N LYS A 280 -40.80 11.53 8.18
CA LYS A 280 -41.32 12.28 9.33
C LYS A 280 -40.20 12.74 10.26
N ASN A 281 -39.21 11.88 10.50
CA ASN A 281 -38.06 12.18 11.36
C ASN A 281 -36.91 12.93 10.65
N ASN A 282 -37.09 13.33 9.39
CA ASN A 282 -36.07 14.01 8.57
C ASN A 282 -34.73 13.27 8.53
N LEU A 283 -34.76 11.96 8.33
CA LEU A 283 -33.57 11.10 8.37
C LEU A 283 -32.89 10.92 7.00
N ILE A 284 -33.52 11.32 5.90
CA ILE A 284 -32.95 11.27 4.55
C ILE A 284 -32.77 12.66 3.97
N ASN A 285 -31.91 12.80 2.97
CA ASN A 285 -31.73 14.06 2.26
C ASN A 285 -32.93 14.34 1.31
N LYS A 286 -33.01 15.59 0.82
CA LYS A 286 -34.12 16.06 -0.02
C LYS A 286 -34.22 15.26 -1.33
N GLU A 287 -33.09 14.96 -1.97
CA GLU A 287 -33.03 14.19 -3.23
C GLU A 287 -33.64 12.79 -3.07
N GLU A 288 -33.27 12.05 -2.02
CA GLU A 288 -33.82 10.72 -1.77
C GLU A 288 -35.30 10.80 -1.37
N LYS A 289 -35.72 11.83 -0.63
CA LYS A 289 -37.15 12.08 -0.32
C LYS A 289 -37.97 12.30 -1.61
N GLU A 290 -37.44 13.07 -2.56
CA GLU A 290 -38.09 13.29 -3.86
C GLU A 290 -38.18 12.02 -4.70
N LYS A 291 -37.13 11.18 -4.71
CA LYS A 291 -37.18 9.86 -5.37
C LYS A 291 -38.32 9.02 -4.84
N TRP A 292 -38.51 9.01 -3.52
CA TRP A 292 -39.63 8.31 -2.89
C TRP A 292 -40.98 8.91 -3.31
N LEU A 293 -41.14 10.24 -3.26
CA LEU A 293 -42.39 10.87 -3.67
C LEU A 293 -42.75 10.60 -5.14
N LYS A 294 -41.77 10.67 -6.05
CA LYS A 294 -41.98 10.41 -7.49
C LYS A 294 -42.37 8.97 -7.78
N SER A 295 -41.86 8.03 -7.00
CA SER A 295 -42.21 6.62 -7.15
C SER A 295 -43.70 6.35 -6.86
N ARG A 296 -44.42 7.27 -6.19
CA ARG A 296 -45.82 7.08 -5.76
C ARG A 296 -46.82 7.45 -6.85
N ARG A 297 -46.36 8.16 -7.87
CA ARG A 297 -47.10 8.47 -9.07
C ARG A 297 -46.91 7.32 -10.04
#